data_AF-A0A939M1I0-F1
#
_entry.id   AF-A0A939M1I0-F1
#
_cell.length_a   1.000
_cell.length_b   1.000
_cell.length_c   1.000
_cell.angle_alpha   90.00
_cell.angle_beta   90.00
_cell.angle_gamma   90.00
#
_symmetry.space_group_name_H-M   'P 1'
#
loop_
_entity.id
_entity.type
_entity.pdbx_description
1 polymer ?
#
loop_
_entity_poly.entity_id
_entity_poly.type
_entity_poly.pdbx_seq_one_letter_code
_entity_poly.pdbx_strand_id
1 'polypeptide(L)'
;MAKLARVRCINKTDRMNPHERIESAGGEYSNGSQWKQSVVQTIRDIESGEWEFYVEEDRLMAGVVVAEHNGRKYIKTTADGVQPDNLLSLAECP
;
A
#
# COMPACT_ATOMS: atom_id res chain seq x y z
N MET A 1 -6.62 15.17 -12.11
CA MET A 1 -5.29 14.79 -11.58
C MET A 1 -5.53 13.92 -10.38
N ALA A 2 -4.81 12.80 -10.26
CA ALA A 2 -4.93 11.93 -9.09
C ALA A 2 -4.39 12.64 -7.84
N LYS A 3 -4.96 12.33 -6.69
CA LYS A 3 -4.47 12.79 -5.39
C LYS A 3 -3.33 11.88 -4.95
N LEU A 4 -2.31 12.44 -4.31
CA LEU A 4 -1.13 11.69 -3.87
C LEU A 4 -1.15 11.43 -2.37
N ALA A 5 -0.87 10.17 -2.01
CA ALA A 5 -0.79 9.70 -0.63
C ALA A 5 0.50 8.89 -0.42
N ARG A 6 1.31 9.28 0.57
CA ARG A 6 2.47 8.51 0.99
C ARG A 6 2.02 7.43 1.98
N VAL A 7 2.40 6.19 1.71
CA VAL A 7 2.28 5.07 2.65
C VAL A 7 3.52 5.06 3.55
N ARG A 8 3.29 5.02 4.86
CA ARG A 8 4.34 5.01 5.89
C ARG A 8 4.24 3.84 6.84
N CYS A 9 3.07 3.23 6.95
CA CYS A 9 2.82 2.11 7.84
C CYS A 9 1.79 1.17 7.22
N ILE A 10 1.81 -0.08 7.67
CA ILE A 10 0.78 -1.07 7.35
C ILE A 10 0.45 -1.89 8.60
N ASN A 11 -0.76 -2.42 8.71
CA ASN A 11 -1.06 -3.45 9.71
C ASN A 11 -1.08 -4.82 9.07
N LYS A 12 -0.38 -5.78 9.69
CA LYS A 12 -0.30 -7.15 9.20
C LYS A 12 -1.38 -8.04 9.81
N THR A 13 -1.85 -9.01 9.04
CA THR A 13 -2.60 -10.15 9.56
C THR A 13 -1.64 -11.25 10.01
N ASP A 14 -2.15 -12.22 10.76
CA ASP A 14 -1.47 -13.46 11.15
C ASP A 14 -1.35 -14.48 10.00
N ARG A 15 -1.81 -14.13 8.79
CA ARG A 15 -1.82 -15.05 7.65
C ARG A 15 -0.43 -15.32 7.10
N MET A 16 -0.19 -16.57 6.73
CA MET A 16 1.09 -16.98 6.14
C MET A 16 1.24 -16.56 4.67
N ASN A 17 0.17 -16.23 3.95
CA ASN A 17 0.27 -15.85 2.54
C ASN A 17 0.67 -14.36 2.39
N PRO A 18 1.84 -14.02 1.80
CA PRO A 18 2.29 -12.64 1.66
C PRO A 18 1.31 -11.73 0.89
N HIS A 19 0.52 -12.30 -0.03
CA HIS A 19 -0.49 -11.54 -0.78
C HIS A 19 -1.72 -11.17 0.07
N GLU A 20 -1.91 -11.79 1.23
CA GLU A 20 -3.04 -11.55 2.15
C GLU A 20 -2.60 -10.99 3.50
N ARG A 21 -1.31 -10.71 3.65
CA ARG A 21 -0.70 -10.30 4.92
C ARG A 21 -1.01 -8.86 5.31
N ILE A 22 -1.46 -8.01 4.40
CA ILE A 22 -1.71 -6.60 4.69
C ILE A 22 -3.21 -6.41 4.90
N GLU A 23 -3.60 -5.95 6.10
CA GLU A 23 -4.99 -5.64 6.44
C GLU A 23 -5.33 -4.18 6.13
N SER A 24 -4.45 -3.28 6.58
CA SER A 24 -4.63 -1.83 6.47
C SER A 24 -3.33 -1.16 6.08
N ALA A 25 -3.46 -0.02 5.41
CA ALA A 25 -2.35 0.87 5.09
C ALA A 25 -2.63 2.25 5.68
N GLY A 26 -1.56 2.97 6.02
CA GLY A 26 -1.66 4.33 6.51
C GLY A 26 -0.43 5.15 6.21
N GLY A 27 -0.58 6.45 6.39
CA GLY A 27 0.48 7.42 6.15
C GLY A 27 -0.08 8.81 6.08
N GLU A 28 0.41 9.60 5.13
CA GLU A 28 0.15 11.03 5.04
C GLU A 28 -0.25 11.42 3.62
N TYR A 29 -1.23 12.31 3.51
CA TYR A 29 -1.56 12.96 2.24
C TYR A 29 -0.55 14.06 1.92
N SER A 30 -0.55 14.55 0.68
CA SER A 30 0.29 15.68 0.25
C SER A 30 0.10 16.96 1.08
N ASN A 31 -1.05 17.13 1.74
CA ASN A 31 -1.34 18.26 2.62
C ASN A 31 -0.87 18.05 4.09
N GLY A 32 -0.17 16.95 4.38
CA GLY A 32 0.33 16.61 5.71
C GLY A 32 -0.69 15.99 6.66
N SER A 33 -1.96 15.82 6.24
CA SER A 33 -2.96 15.12 7.05
C SER A 33 -2.72 13.62 7.03
N GLN A 34 -2.91 12.97 8.18
CA GLN A 34 -2.76 11.53 8.31
C GLN A 34 -3.98 10.78 7.77
N TRP A 35 -3.75 9.57 7.29
CA TRP A 35 -4.81 8.65 6.87
C TRP A 35 -4.48 7.22 7.24
N LYS A 36 -5.53 6.42 7.40
CA LYS A 36 -5.46 4.99 7.59
C LYS A 36 -6.73 4.38 7.03
N GLN A 37 -6.60 3.34 6.20
CA GLN A 37 -7.72 2.63 5.63
C GLN A 37 -7.38 1.18 5.34
N SER A 38 -8.40 0.37 5.06
CA SER A 38 -8.19 -1.04 4.71
C SER A 38 -7.51 -1.18 3.34
N VAL A 39 -6.83 -2.31 3.13
CA VAL A 39 -6.29 -2.66 1.81
C VAL A 39 -7.39 -2.76 0.76
N VAL A 40 -8.58 -3.22 1.13
CA VAL A 40 -9.73 -3.27 0.21
C VAL A 40 -10.11 -1.86 -0.27
N GLN A 41 -10.13 -0.86 0.61
CA GLN A 41 -10.38 0.52 0.20
C GLN A 41 -9.23 1.06 -0.67
N THR A 42 -7.98 0.77 -0.28
CA THR A 42 -6.79 1.19 -1.03
C THR A 42 -6.79 0.63 -2.46
N ILE A 43 -7.20 -0.63 -2.64
CA ILE A 43 -7.35 -1.24 -3.96
C ILE A 43 -8.41 -0.47 -4.78
N ARG A 44 -9.56 -0.16 -4.19
CA ARG A 44 -10.63 0.58 -4.88
C ARG A 44 -10.18 1.98 -5.30
N ASP A 45 -9.41 2.66 -4.45
CA ASP A 45 -8.94 4.02 -4.71
C ASP A 45 -7.87 4.07 -5.81
N ILE A 46 -7.01 3.04 -5.89
CA ILE A 46 -6.06 2.88 -6.99
C ILE A 46 -6.80 2.55 -8.29
N GLU A 47 -7.77 1.62 -8.25
CA GLU A 47 -8.52 1.20 -9.43
C GLU A 47 -9.46 2.27 -9.98
N SER A 48 -9.96 3.17 -9.13
CA SER A 48 -10.76 4.31 -9.57
C SER A 48 -9.93 5.38 -10.26
N GLY A 49 -8.60 5.37 -10.06
CA GLY A 49 -7.68 6.41 -10.53
C GLY A 49 -7.85 7.75 -9.78
N GLU A 50 -8.62 7.78 -8.69
CA GLU A 50 -8.75 8.97 -7.86
C GLU A 50 -7.45 9.22 -7.06
N TRP A 51 -6.79 8.15 -6.64
CA TRP A 51 -5.61 8.20 -5.79
C TRP A 51 -4.43 7.44 -6.38
N GLU A 52 -3.26 8.04 -6.21
CA GLU A 52 -1.96 7.41 -6.43
C GLU A 52 -1.24 7.32 -5.08
N PHE A 53 -0.81 6.11 -4.76
CA PHE A 53 -0.10 5.81 -3.52
C PHE A 53 1.37 5.52 -3.82
N TYR A 54 2.25 5.88 -2.90
CA TYR A 54 3.68 5.58 -3.02
C TYR A 54 4.32 5.32 -1.66
N VAL A 55 5.39 4.54 -1.66
CA VAL A 55 6.32 4.40 -0.55
C VAL A 55 7.56 5.21 -0.88
N GLU A 56 8.14 5.85 0.13
CA GLU A 56 9.41 6.56 0.00
C GLU A 56 10.36 6.14 1.14
N GLU A 57 11.49 5.55 0.78
CA GLU A 57 12.58 5.17 1.69
C GLU A 57 13.90 5.64 1.07
N ASP A 58 14.78 6.26 1.87
CA ASP A 58 16.10 6.74 1.43
C ASP A 58 16.11 7.57 0.13
N ARG A 59 15.06 8.38 -0.08
CA ARG A 59 14.81 9.22 -1.29
C ARG A 59 14.51 8.44 -2.57
N LEU A 60 14.29 7.13 -2.46
CA LEU A 60 13.74 6.30 -3.52
C LEU A 60 12.23 6.23 -3.35
N MET A 61 11.51 6.52 -4.43
CA MET A 61 10.05 6.44 -4.47
C MET A 61 9.63 5.21 -5.28
N ALA A 62 8.74 4.40 -4.70
CA ALA A 62 8.12 3.27 -5.38
C ALA A 62 6.60 3.44 -5.33
N GLY A 63 5.94 3.45 -6.49
CA GLY A 63 4.49 3.55 -6.58
C GLY A 63 3.83 2.27 -6.04
N VAL A 64 2.68 2.40 -5.41
CA VAL A 64 1.87 1.26 -4.96
C VAL A 64 0.82 0.95 -6.02
N VAL A 65 0.77 -0.32 -6.43
CA VAL A 65 -0.09 -0.82 -7.49
C VAL A 65 -0.90 -2.02 -6.99
N VAL A 66 -2.03 -2.26 -7.66
CA VAL A 66 -2.83 -3.46 -7.46
C VAL A 66 -2.28 -4.58 -8.33
N ALA A 67 -2.11 -5.75 -7.74
CA ALA A 67 -1.76 -6.99 -8.43
C ALA A 67 -2.75 -8.09 -8.03
N GLU A 68 -2.75 -9.19 -8.78
CA GLU A 68 -3.64 -10.33 -8.53
C GLU A 68 -2.84 -11.62 -8.46
N HIS A 69 -3.17 -12.48 -7.49
CA HIS A 69 -2.63 -13.82 -7.38
C HIS A 69 -3.76 -14.78 -6.98
N ASN A 70 -3.95 -15.87 -7.74
CA ASN A 70 -5.03 -16.86 -7.54
C ASN A 70 -6.43 -16.22 -7.40
N GLY A 71 -6.74 -15.21 -8.23
CA GLY A 71 -8.02 -14.50 -8.20
C GLY A 71 -8.22 -13.58 -7.00
N ARG A 72 -7.17 -13.31 -6.21
CA ARG A 72 -7.20 -12.39 -5.06
C ARG A 72 -6.31 -11.19 -5.34
N LYS A 73 -6.91 -10.00 -5.27
CA LYS A 73 -6.21 -8.73 -5.42
C LYS A 73 -5.47 -8.36 -4.14
N TYR A 74 -4.29 -7.80 -4.30
CA TYR A 74 -3.43 -7.32 -3.24
C TYR A 74 -2.67 -6.06 -3.70
N ILE A 75 -2.06 -5.36 -2.76
CA ILE A 75 -1.20 -4.21 -3.06
C ILE A 75 0.28 -4.60 -2.97
N LYS A 76 1.08 -4.07 -3.88
CA LYS A 76 2.55 -4.17 -3.88
C LYS A 76 3.14 -2.87 -4.43
N THR A 77 4.42 -2.63 -4.21
CA THR A 77 5.12 -1.54 -4.89
C THR A 77 5.53 -1.93 -6.32
N THR A 78 5.83 -0.96 -7.16
CA THR A 78 6.37 -1.18 -8.51
C THR A 78 7.77 -1.77 -8.49
N ALA A 79 8.52 -1.54 -7.41
CA ALA A 79 9.85 -2.11 -7.20
C ALA A 79 9.79 -3.57 -6.72
N ASP A 80 8.64 -4.00 -6.18
CA ASP A 80 8.45 -5.36 -5.71
C ASP A 80 8.41 -6.37 -6.87
N GLY A 81 9.03 -7.52 -6.63
CA GLY A 81 8.90 -8.71 -7.47
C GLY A 81 7.51 -9.34 -7.33
N VAL A 82 7.44 -10.63 -7.01
CA VAL A 82 6.13 -11.27 -6.77
C VAL A 82 5.55 -10.88 -5.42
N GLN A 83 6.38 -10.72 -4.38
CA GLN A 83 5.96 -10.44 -3.02
C GLN A 83 6.04 -8.94 -2.68
N PRO A 84 5.16 -8.40 -1.82
CA PRO A 84 5.15 -6.99 -1.44
C PRO A 84 6.19 -6.65 -0.35
N ASP A 85 7.47 -6.94 -0.60
CA ASP A 85 8.54 -6.88 0.40
C ASP A 85 8.74 -5.46 0.96
N ASN A 86 8.62 -4.44 0.12
CA ASN A 86 8.75 -3.04 0.54
C ASN A 86 7.62 -2.63 1.50
N LEU A 87 6.37 -3.01 1.21
CA LEU A 87 5.26 -2.71 2.11
C LEU A 87 5.36 -3.51 3.40
N LEU A 88 5.75 -4.80 3.33
CA LEU A 88 5.91 -5.64 4.51
C LEU A 88 7.07 -5.22 5.43
N SER A 89 7.98 -4.37 4.96
CA SER A 89 9.08 -3.82 5.75
C SER A 89 8.69 -2.56 6.54
N LEU A 90 7.53 -1.96 6.24
CA LEU A 90 7.03 -0.79 6.95
C LEU A 90 6.61 -1.11 8.39
N ALA A 91 6.61 -0.07 9.24
CA ALA A 91 6.15 -0.14 10.62
C ALA A 91 4.63 -0.39 10.72
N GLU A 92 4.18 -0.88 11.88
CA GLU A 92 2.76 -1.01 12.19
C GLU A 92 2.09 0.37 12.34
N CYS A 93 0.89 0.53 11.77
CA CYS A 93 0.14 1.77 11.97
C CYS A 93 -0.42 1.84 13.40
N PRO A 94 -0.44 3.05 14.02
CA PRO A 94 -1.07 3.26 15.33
C PRO A 94 -2.57 3.00 15.31
#